data_AF-A0A3D5AVU2-F1
#
_entry.id   AF-A0A3D5AVU2-F1
#
_cell.length_a   1.000
_cell.length_b   1.000
_cell.length_c   1.000
_cell.angle_alpha   90.00
_cell.angle_beta   90.00
_cell.angle_gamma   90.00
#
_symmetry.space_group_name_H-M   'P 1'
#
loop_
_entity.id
_entity.type
_entity.pdbx_description
1 polymer ?
#
loop_
_entity_poly.entity_id
_entity_poly.type
_entity_poly.pdbx_seq_one_letter_code
_entity_poly.pdbx_strand_id
1 'polypeptide(L)'
;MAQVAAIVQRETKMEWTLTTSRRTPPSSTTRLAEIKAKNFTIVPVRDTGSEWLPEKLAHAAVAWVSEDSVSMVYEALTAGCATGILAVPARRRGKKKLQQGIDTLVSDGLVTRYAAWQEGDKPSAPVQPFNEAVRVADWILNKWPAA
;
A
#
# COMPACT_ATOMS: atom_id res chain seq x y z
N MET A 1 11.03 1.23 -11.24
CA MET A 1 9.81 1.12 -12.06
C MET A 1 9.54 -0.28 -12.58
N ALA A 2 10.57 -1.14 -12.71
CA ALA A 2 10.41 -2.54 -13.09
C ALA A 2 9.34 -3.31 -12.28
N GLN A 3 9.26 -3.09 -10.96
CA GLN A 3 8.26 -3.77 -10.11
C GLN A 3 6.81 -3.48 -10.56
N VAL A 4 6.47 -2.21 -10.80
CA VAL A 4 5.13 -1.80 -11.27
C VAL A 4 4.85 -2.41 -12.64
N ALA A 5 5.81 -2.34 -13.57
CA ALA A 5 5.64 -2.94 -14.90
C ALA A 5 5.41 -4.45 -14.82
N ALA A 6 6.16 -5.16 -13.98
CA ALA A 6 6.02 -6.60 -13.80
C ALA A 6 4.65 -7.00 -13.24
N ILE A 7 4.12 -6.24 -12.26
CA ILE A 7 2.78 -6.47 -11.71
C ILE A 7 1.71 -6.30 -12.81
N VAL A 8 1.74 -5.17 -13.52
CA VAL A 8 0.77 -4.85 -14.56
C VAL A 8 0.80 -5.87 -15.70
N GLN A 9 2.00 -6.34 -16.08
CA GLN A 9 2.17 -7.32 -17.16
C GLN A 9 1.80 -8.75 -16.75
N ARG A 10 1.99 -9.13 -15.49
CA ARG A 10 1.64 -10.48 -15.00
C ARG A 10 0.14 -10.60 -14.70
N GLU A 11 -0.46 -9.56 -14.13
CA GLU A 11 -1.86 -9.55 -13.71
C GLU A 11 -2.74 -8.81 -14.73
N THR A 12 -2.81 -9.35 -15.95
CA THR A 12 -3.50 -8.72 -17.09
C THR A 12 -5.02 -8.67 -16.97
N LYS A 13 -5.60 -9.44 -16.04
CA LYS A 13 -7.04 -9.47 -15.76
C LYS A 13 -7.49 -8.41 -14.76
N MET A 14 -6.55 -7.71 -14.12
CA MET A 14 -6.82 -6.65 -13.14
C MET A 14 -6.72 -5.29 -13.79
N GLU A 15 -7.61 -4.37 -13.42
CA GLU A 15 -7.49 -2.96 -13.75
C GLU A 15 -6.64 -2.24 -12.70
N TRP A 16 -5.59 -1.56 -13.16
CA TRP A 16 -4.61 -0.93 -12.30
C TRP A 16 -4.71 0.59 -12.40
N THR A 17 -4.86 1.24 -11.25
CA THR A 17 -4.73 2.70 -11.12
C THR A 17 -3.55 2.99 -10.20
N LEU A 18 -2.55 3.70 -10.73
CA LEU A 18 -1.44 4.21 -9.94
C LEU A 18 -1.69 5.67 -9.58
N THR A 19 -1.51 6.00 -8.30
CA THR A 19 -1.37 7.40 -7.87
C THR A 19 0.04 7.66 -7.34
N THR A 20 0.44 8.92 -7.36
CA THR A 20 1.72 9.38 -6.80
C THR A 20 1.52 9.95 -5.40
N SER A 21 2.58 10.44 -4.77
CA SER A 21 2.50 11.24 -3.55
C SER A 21 3.20 12.57 -3.75
N ARG A 22 2.99 13.54 -2.85
CA ARG A 22 3.74 14.80 -2.84
C ARG A 22 5.26 14.61 -2.76
N ARG A 23 5.72 13.45 -2.28
CA ARG A 23 7.13 13.09 -2.13
C ARG A 23 7.68 12.35 -3.36
N THR A 24 6.86 11.99 -4.33
CA THR A 24 7.26 11.27 -5.54
C THR A 24 8.06 12.19 -6.46
N PRO A 25 9.32 11.86 -6.80
CA PRO A 25 10.11 12.69 -7.69
C PRO A 25 9.47 12.80 -9.09
N PRO A 26 9.51 13.96 -9.76
CA PRO A 26 8.96 14.12 -11.12
C PRO A 26 9.50 13.09 -12.12
N SER A 27 10.81 12.79 -12.05
CA SER A 27 11.46 11.77 -12.87
C SER A 27 10.90 10.36 -12.67
N SER A 28 10.34 10.07 -11.49
CA SER A 28 9.65 8.80 -11.22
C SER A 28 8.32 8.74 -11.96
N THR A 29 7.54 9.82 -11.91
CA THR A 29 6.26 9.92 -12.62
C THR A 29 6.45 9.78 -14.13
N THR A 30 7.46 10.43 -14.71
CA THR A 30 7.79 10.30 -16.14
C THR A 30 8.05 8.85 -16.53
N ARG A 31 8.91 8.14 -15.78
CA ARG A 31 9.22 6.73 -16.04
C ARG A 31 8.03 5.79 -15.85
N LEU A 32 7.10 6.13 -14.95
CA LEU A 32 5.88 5.35 -14.78
C LEU A 32 4.94 5.51 -15.98
N ALA A 33 4.88 6.72 -16.57
CA ALA A 33 4.06 6.99 -17.76
C ALA A 33 4.56 6.30 -19.05
N GLU A 34 5.81 5.82 -19.05
CA GLU A 34 6.38 4.99 -20.12
C GLU A 34 5.80 3.57 -20.14
N ILE A 35 5.23 3.09 -19.02
CA ILE A 35 4.59 1.77 -18.96
C ILE A 35 3.31 1.81 -19.80
N LYS A 36 3.31 1.08 -20.92
CA LYS A 36 2.16 0.95 -21.81
C LYS A 36 1.44 -0.37 -21.56
N ALA A 37 0.27 -0.29 -20.95
CA ALA A 37 -0.65 -1.41 -20.80
C ALA A 37 -2.09 -0.90 -20.86
N LYS A 38 -2.99 -1.72 -21.42
CA LYS A 38 -4.41 -1.33 -21.60
C LYS A 38 -5.17 -1.24 -20.27
N ASN A 39 -4.76 -2.04 -19.30
CA ASN A 39 -5.33 -2.15 -17.96
C ASN A 39 -4.58 -1.28 -16.93
N PHE A 40 -3.88 -0.22 -17.37
CA PHE A 40 -3.06 0.62 -16.49
C PHE A 40 -3.29 2.10 -16.74
N THR A 41 -3.64 2.81 -15.67
CA THR A 41 -3.89 4.24 -15.66
C THR A 41 -3.09 4.92 -14.56
N ILE A 42 -2.68 6.16 -14.80
CA ILE A 42 -1.97 6.98 -13.80
C ILE A 42 -2.82 8.21 -13.49
N VAL A 43 -3.09 8.42 -12.21
CA VAL A 43 -3.78 9.60 -11.69
C VAL A 43 -2.87 10.28 -10.67
N PRO A 44 -2.13 11.34 -11.05
CA PRO A 44 -1.23 12.05 -10.15
C PRO A 44 -1.96 12.63 -8.94
N VAL A 45 -1.31 12.65 -7.77
CA VAL A 45 -1.93 13.15 -6.51
C VAL A 45 -2.41 14.60 -6.55
N ARG A 46 -1.82 15.41 -7.43
CA ARG A 46 -2.24 16.81 -7.64
C ARG A 46 -3.61 16.90 -8.34
N ASP A 47 -4.03 15.83 -9.00
CA ASP A 47 -5.25 15.74 -9.78
C ASP A 47 -6.34 14.97 -9.00
N THR A 48 -6.14 14.72 -7.69
CA THR A 48 -7.06 13.97 -6.80
C THR A 48 -7.56 14.83 -5.64
N GLY A 49 -8.83 14.67 -5.27
CA GLY A 49 -9.42 15.23 -4.04
C GLY A 49 -9.18 14.37 -2.79
N SER A 50 -9.63 14.84 -1.61
CA SER A 50 -9.46 14.11 -0.33
C SER A 50 -10.13 12.74 -0.33
N GLU A 51 -11.33 12.64 -0.89
CA GLU A 51 -12.14 11.40 -0.89
C GLU A 51 -11.69 10.40 -1.95
N TRP A 52 -10.86 10.82 -2.91
CA TRP A 52 -10.48 9.98 -4.04
C TRP A 52 -9.77 8.71 -3.60
N LEU A 53 -8.81 8.80 -2.68
CA LEU A 53 -8.05 7.64 -2.24
C LEU A 53 -8.91 6.66 -1.43
N PRO A 54 -9.66 7.09 -0.40
CA PRO A 54 -10.61 6.22 0.31
C PRO A 54 -11.58 5.51 -0.63
N GLU A 55 -12.17 6.23 -1.59
CA GLU A 55 -13.08 5.65 -2.57
C GLU A 55 -12.41 4.59 -3.45
N LYS A 56 -11.16 4.82 -3.88
CA LYS A 56 -10.41 3.84 -4.67
C LYS A 56 -10.06 2.60 -3.85
N LEU A 57 -9.60 2.77 -2.61
CA LEU A 57 -9.26 1.64 -1.75
C LEU A 57 -10.48 0.79 -1.40
N ALA A 58 -11.64 1.42 -1.16
CA ALA A 58 -12.89 0.71 -0.86
C ALA A 58 -13.35 -0.27 -1.96
N HIS A 59 -12.89 -0.07 -3.20
CA HIS A 59 -13.21 -0.94 -4.34
C HIS A 59 -12.02 -1.77 -4.83
N ALA A 60 -10.84 -1.59 -4.25
CA ALA A 60 -9.62 -2.25 -4.68
C ALA A 60 -9.50 -3.63 -4.01
N ALA A 61 -9.40 -4.68 -4.83
CA ALA A 61 -9.09 -6.02 -4.32
C ALA A 61 -7.66 -6.12 -3.77
N VAL A 62 -6.73 -5.37 -4.37
CA VAL A 62 -5.30 -5.41 -4.04
C VAL A 62 -4.71 -4.00 -4.12
N ALA A 63 -3.83 -3.67 -3.18
CA ALA A 63 -3.10 -2.41 -3.13
C ALA A 63 -1.59 -2.69 -3.06
N TRP A 64 -0.84 -2.16 -4.04
CA TRP A 64 0.62 -2.19 -4.01
C TRP A 64 1.15 -0.84 -3.51
N VAL A 65 1.86 -0.86 -2.38
CA VAL A 65 2.29 0.34 -1.67
C VAL A 65 3.82 0.36 -1.56
N SER A 66 4.45 1.52 -1.72
CA SER A 66 5.89 1.66 -1.48
C SER A 66 6.22 1.51 0.00
N GLU A 67 7.30 0.77 0.31
CA GLU A 67 7.72 0.50 1.70
C GLU A 67 8.03 1.78 2.52
N ASP A 68 8.26 2.92 1.86
CA ASP A 68 8.53 4.21 2.50
C ASP A 68 7.27 5.05 2.83
N SER A 69 6.09 4.43 2.77
CA SER A 69 4.80 5.08 2.98
C SER A 69 3.91 4.32 3.99
N VAL A 70 4.28 4.41 5.28
CA VAL A 70 3.55 3.78 6.40
C VAL A 70 2.05 4.04 6.35
N SER A 71 1.66 5.31 6.23
CA SER A 71 0.24 5.69 6.24
C SER A 71 -0.51 4.93 5.17
N MET A 72 0.00 4.89 3.93
CA MET A 72 -0.65 4.16 2.84
C MET A 72 -0.75 2.65 3.07
N VAL A 73 0.22 2.04 3.76
CA VAL A 73 0.13 0.62 4.12
C VAL A 73 -1.05 0.39 5.06
N TYR A 74 -1.18 1.23 6.09
CA TYR A 74 -2.30 1.11 7.03
C TYR A 74 -3.65 1.52 6.44
N GLU A 75 -3.71 2.52 5.55
CA GLU A 75 -4.93 2.87 4.83
C GLU A 75 -5.42 1.68 3.97
N ALA A 76 -4.51 1.02 3.25
CA ALA A 76 -4.84 -0.16 2.44
C ALA A 76 -5.33 -1.34 3.30
N LEU A 77 -4.66 -1.62 4.43
CA LEU A 77 -5.06 -2.66 5.37
C LEU A 77 -6.41 -2.34 6.03
N THR A 78 -6.64 -1.08 6.41
CA THR A 78 -7.90 -0.60 7.01
C THR A 78 -9.06 -0.72 6.03
N ALA A 79 -8.82 -0.44 4.74
CA ALA A 79 -9.80 -0.65 3.67
C ALA A 79 -10.05 -2.13 3.33
N GLY A 80 -9.29 -3.07 3.93
CA GLY A 80 -9.44 -4.50 3.68
C GLY A 80 -8.76 -4.99 2.39
N CYS A 81 -7.90 -4.18 1.77
CA CYS A 81 -7.20 -4.59 0.55
C CYS A 81 -6.16 -5.67 0.84
N ALA A 82 -6.03 -6.62 -0.08
CA ALA A 82 -4.84 -7.46 -0.13
C ALA A 82 -3.61 -6.57 -0.40
N THR A 83 -2.63 -6.55 0.51
CA THR A 83 -1.60 -5.50 0.48
C THR A 83 -0.23 -6.06 0.09
N GLY A 84 0.32 -5.52 -1.01
CA GLY A 84 1.66 -5.82 -1.50
C GLY A 84 2.63 -4.66 -1.24
N ILE A 85 3.90 -4.97 -0.97
CA ILE A 85 4.93 -3.98 -0.65
C ILE A 85 5.97 -3.88 -1.77
N LEU A 86 6.09 -2.68 -2.34
CA LEU A 86 7.09 -2.32 -3.35
C LEU A 86 8.36 -1.81 -2.66
N ALA A 87 9.50 -2.42 -2.97
CA ALA A 87 10.79 -1.98 -2.45
C ALA A 87 11.22 -0.66 -3.09
N VAL A 88 11.79 0.27 -2.31
CA VAL A 88 12.35 1.52 -2.84
C VAL A 88 13.79 1.73 -2.36
N PRO A 89 14.66 2.37 -3.17
CA PRO A 89 16.03 2.66 -2.74
C PRO A 89 16.05 3.40 -1.38
N ALA A 90 16.83 2.88 -0.43
CA ALA A 90 16.86 3.40 0.93
C ALA A 90 17.38 4.86 0.98
N ARG A 91 16.60 5.78 1.56
CA ARG A 91 17.11 7.05 2.09
C ARG A 91 17.60 6.84 3.53
N ARG A 92 18.82 7.28 3.83
CA ARG A 92 19.62 6.86 5.01
C ARG A 92 19.09 7.26 6.40
N ARG A 93 18.08 8.13 6.55
CA ARG A 93 17.58 8.57 7.87
C ARG A 93 16.15 8.10 8.15
N GLY A 94 15.92 7.55 9.35
CA GLY A 94 14.58 7.17 9.84
C GLY A 94 14.09 5.77 9.43
N LYS A 95 14.81 5.04 8.56
CA LYS A 95 14.34 3.76 8.01
C LYS A 95 14.22 2.62 9.02
N LYS A 96 14.96 2.62 10.14
CA LYS A 96 15.01 1.43 11.02
C LYS A 96 13.64 1.07 11.61
N LYS A 97 12.92 2.04 12.19
CA LYS A 97 11.59 1.81 12.77
C LYS A 97 10.55 1.47 11.69
N LEU A 98 10.64 2.14 10.55
CA LEU A 98 9.77 1.89 9.42
C LEU A 98 9.93 0.46 8.89
N GLN A 99 11.16 0.08 8.55
CA GLN A 99 11.44 -1.28 8.07
C GLN A 99 11.05 -2.32 9.11
N GLN A 100 11.34 -2.09 10.40
CA GLN A 100 10.88 -2.99 11.46
C GLN A 100 9.35 -3.15 11.46
N GLY A 101 8.59 -2.07 11.30
CA GLY A 101 7.13 -2.15 11.18
C GLY A 101 6.68 -2.96 9.98
N ILE A 102 7.29 -2.77 8.81
CA ILE A 102 7.00 -3.57 7.61
C ILE A 102 7.44 -5.03 7.79
N ASP A 103 8.56 -5.29 8.47
CA ASP A 103 9.03 -6.64 8.81
C ASP A 103 8.00 -7.36 9.68
N THR A 104 7.45 -6.69 10.70
CA THR A 104 6.37 -7.21 11.55
C THR A 104 5.11 -7.50 10.73
N LEU A 105 4.66 -6.57 9.88
CA LEU A 105 3.48 -6.81 9.04
C LEU A 105 3.66 -8.02 8.09
N VAL A 106 4.89 -8.28 7.64
CA VAL A 106 5.19 -9.46 6.82
C VAL A 106 5.22 -10.73 7.67
N SER A 107 5.82 -10.71 8.86
CA SER A 107 5.81 -11.88 9.75
C SER A 107 4.41 -12.27 10.19
N ASP A 108 3.53 -11.28 10.35
CA ASP A 108 2.14 -11.47 10.74
C ASP A 108 1.25 -11.89 9.56
N GLY A 109 1.82 -12.02 8.35
CA GLY A 109 1.08 -12.42 7.14
C GLY A 109 0.10 -11.37 6.62
N LEU A 110 0.21 -10.12 7.10
CA LEU A 110 -0.70 -9.02 6.73
C LEU A 110 -0.33 -8.37 5.39
N VAL A 111 0.94 -8.41 5.01
CA VAL A 111 1.42 -7.85 3.73
C VAL A 111 2.41 -8.79 3.05
N THR A 112 2.45 -8.77 1.71
CA THR A 112 3.39 -9.57 0.91
C THR A 112 4.42 -8.68 0.23
N ARG A 113 5.72 -8.96 0.42
CA ARG A 113 6.77 -8.24 -0.33
C ARG A 113 6.73 -8.61 -1.80
N TYR A 114 7.07 -7.65 -2.67
CA TYR A 114 7.20 -7.91 -4.11
C TYR A 114 8.11 -9.11 -4.42
N ALA A 115 9.23 -9.27 -3.70
CA ALA A 115 10.13 -10.41 -3.91
C ALA A 115 9.44 -11.77 -3.69
N ALA A 116 8.70 -11.92 -2.59
CA ALA A 116 7.93 -13.13 -2.31
C ALA A 116 6.83 -13.36 -3.36
N TRP A 117 6.16 -12.29 -3.81
CA TRP A 117 5.18 -12.38 -4.88
C TRP A 117 5.78 -12.83 -6.22
N GLN A 118 7.03 -12.47 -6.51
CA GLN A 118 7.73 -12.99 -7.70
C GLN A 118 7.92 -14.52 -7.62
N GLU A 119 8.10 -15.05 -6.41
CA GLU A 119 8.29 -16.49 -6.15
C GLU A 119 6.98 -17.28 -6.15
N GLY A 120 5.82 -16.60 -6.14
CA GLY A 120 4.51 -17.22 -6.28
C GLY A 120 3.51 -16.87 -5.17
N ASP A 121 3.97 -16.21 -4.11
CA ASP A 121 3.09 -15.74 -3.04
C ASP A 121 2.09 -14.71 -3.57
N LYS A 122 0.95 -14.59 -2.90
CA LYS A 122 -0.08 -13.62 -3.24
C LYS A 122 -0.44 -12.80 -2.01
N PRO A 123 -0.58 -11.46 -2.15
CA PRO A 123 -1.23 -10.66 -1.14
C PRO A 123 -2.59 -11.26 -0.80
N SER A 124 -2.86 -11.45 0.47
CA SER A 124 -4.17 -11.83 1.00
C SER A 124 -4.82 -10.63 1.69
N ALA A 125 -6.13 -10.49 1.53
CA ALA A 125 -6.89 -9.52 2.31
C ALA A 125 -6.82 -9.89 3.80
N PRO A 126 -6.73 -8.91 4.71
CA PRO A 126 -6.73 -9.19 6.14
C PRO A 126 -8.06 -9.85 6.53
N VAL A 127 -7.97 -10.97 7.26
CA VAL A 127 -9.14 -11.75 7.71
C VAL A 127 -10.00 -10.97 8.70
N GLN A 128 -9.36 -10.14 9.53
CA GLN A 128 -10.04 -9.21 10.42
C GLN A 128 -9.78 -7.78 9.96
N PRO A 129 -10.80 -6.91 9.94
CA PRO A 129 -10.63 -5.51 9.59
C PRO A 129 -9.59 -4.85 10.49
N PHE A 130 -8.67 -4.09 9.89
CA PHE A 130 -7.71 -3.31 10.63
C PHE A 130 -8.40 -2.07 11.21
N ASN A 131 -9.15 -2.22 12.30
CA ASN A 131 -9.89 -1.12 12.95
C ASN A 131 -9.16 -0.61 14.20
N GLU A 132 -8.06 0.08 13.96
CA GLU A 132 -7.23 0.64 15.01
C GLU A 132 -7.98 1.65 15.88
N ALA A 133 -8.94 2.38 15.31
CA ALA A 133 -9.75 3.35 16.06
C ALA A 133 -10.58 2.66 17.16
N VAL A 134 -11.29 1.57 16.83
CA VAL A 134 -12.04 0.79 17.83
C VAL A 134 -11.09 0.13 18.83
N ARG A 135 -10.00 -0.49 18.36
CA ARG A 135 -9.02 -1.14 19.23
C ARG A 135 -8.44 -0.17 20.27
N VAL A 136 -8.13 1.06 19.85
CA VAL A 136 -7.62 2.12 20.73
C VAL A 136 -8.71 2.63 21.67
N ALA A 137 -9.94 2.82 21.18
CA ALA A 137 -11.08 3.21 22.02
C ALA A 137 -11.32 2.19 23.15
N ASP A 138 -11.37 0.90 22.82
CA ASP A 138 -11.52 -0.18 23.79
C ASP A 138 -10.36 -0.22 24.79
N TRP A 139 -9.13 -0.02 24.32
CA TRP A 139 -7.96 0.02 25.19
C TRP A 139 -8.03 1.20 26.18
N ILE A 140 -8.45 2.38 25.74
CA ILE A 140 -8.62 3.56 26.60
C ILE A 140 -9.73 3.30 27.63
N LEU A 141 -10.90 2.80 27.22
CA LEU A 141 -12.01 2.50 28.12
C LEU A 141 -11.66 1.45 29.17
N ASN A 142 -10.90 0.43 28.80
CA ASN A 142 -10.47 -0.62 29.73
C ASN A 142 -9.38 -0.15 30.70
N LYS A 143 -8.49 0.77 30.28
CA LYS A 143 -7.42 1.31 31.14
C LYS A 143 -7.88 2.45 32.05
N TRP A 144 -8.83 3.25 31.58
CA TRP A 144 -9.39 4.41 32.29
C TRP A 144 -10.93 4.36 32.22
N PRO A 145 -11.56 3.43 32.96
CA PRO A 145 -13.01 3.41 33.05
C PRO A 145 -13.49 4.75 33.61
N ALA A 146 -14.54 5.31 32.99
CA ALA A 146 -15.23 6.47 33.56
C ALA A 146 -15.74 6.10 34.95
N ALA A 147 -15.45 6.95 35.93
CA ALA A 147 -15.88 6.78 37.32
C ALA A 147 -17.41 6.82 37.47
#